data_AF-A0A5P8JYG2-F1
#
_entry.id   AF-A0A5P8JYG2-F1
#
_cell.length_a   1.000
_cell.length_b   1.000
_cell.length_c   1.000
_cell.angle_alpha   90.00
_cell.angle_beta   90.00
_cell.angle_gamma   90.00
#
_symmetry.space_group_name_H-M   'P 1'
#
loop_
_entity.id
_entity.type
_entity.pdbx_description
1 polymer ?
#
loop_
_entity_poly.entity_id
_entity_poly.type
_entity_poly.pdbx_seq_one_letter_code
_entity_poly.pdbx_strand_id
1 'polypeptide(L)'
;MSEINLGPIVNSINNLERQLQRSVRSLGGQIEQVDGEVREVRAVSAKTQDRLEVLYEKFLEHVGRTERIAAAQRAEMRIVGINDEIEHKYGHHKVVRRSATGILQAFDTGLVQEETVRQVSEELMIQTPRYWLAPALVGLAAWAGDDEALCARAVEEAFRRSTSKTSLFFALILRRQGRQEASVRWLRHYLEGQDPRVLGREFQVILECVSQGAFGPQGRQLLTRTLDDWRQRLLDDETVRAAQAGRWRQEIDSLRAPSAEDDFPRLAAVCPQWPVLDDVLARARAHEALLDRFRTLMESEILPAHNLEDTVDDILDNLVRNSDEEELPLQRALLLNQAIVRHEGDEEAARQEADMRSEALEETRNYLSVQSVAALDPTAVGASPAAQRLAVASCQEWFAQAHAGFSRDYRAAVPPKIEISLRNTYGVSHGTERFKLTTWTKPLTDDLPDLEASLTRHWTAYVEMYVKSLAYNHTSQLALLGATVAAILMVFLGVHVGFAFLAAIAVGGIWGIVLYNRAEAARTAQEQARELLGRHMQDALGRLRGAHAELTDWQQQYWAADFVEAEARTFIASLNTATQAPSPFEGRVVGAGD
;
A
#
# COMPACT_ATOMS: atom_id res chain seq x y z
N MET A 1 3.42 -45.36 107.43
CA MET A 1 3.21 -44.78 106.09
C MET A 1 4.50 -44.99 105.31
N SER A 2 4.48 -45.79 104.24
CA SER A 2 5.64 -45.99 103.36
C SER A 2 5.23 -45.54 101.97
N GLU A 3 5.96 -44.54 101.48
CA GLU A 3 5.72 -43.81 100.24
C GLU A 3 5.86 -44.71 99.01
N ILE A 4 4.91 -44.58 98.07
CA ILE A 4 4.95 -45.24 96.77
C ILE A 4 6.07 -44.58 95.95
N ASN A 5 7.06 -45.39 95.56
CA ASN A 5 8.20 -44.97 94.75
C ASN A 5 7.80 -44.83 93.27
N LEU A 6 7.61 -43.59 92.80
CA LEU A 6 7.22 -43.24 91.43
C LEU A 6 8.38 -43.27 90.41
N GLY A 7 9.60 -43.63 90.83
CA GLY A 7 10.79 -43.66 89.98
C GLY A 7 10.66 -44.46 88.65
N PRO A 8 10.00 -45.64 88.63
CA PRO A 8 9.84 -46.41 87.39
C PRO A 8 9.01 -45.70 86.32
N ILE A 9 7.96 -44.99 86.74
CA ILE A 9 7.06 -44.26 85.84
C ILE A 9 7.75 -43.02 85.28
N VAL A 10 8.49 -42.28 86.11
CA VAL A 10 9.28 -41.13 85.66
C VAL A 10 10.36 -41.55 84.67
N ASN A 11 11.02 -42.68 84.89
CA ASN A 11 12.02 -43.23 83.96
C ASN A 11 11.40 -43.70 82.64
N SER A 12 10.20 -44.28 82.67
CA SER A 12 9.43 -44.65 81.48
C SER A 12 9.06 -43.42 80.65
N ILE A 13 8.54 -42.37 81.28
CA ILE A 13 8.17 -41.12 80.62
C ILE A 13 9.41 -40.44 80.01
N ASN A 14 10.53 -40.39 80.73
CA ASN A 14 11.79 -39.81 80.23
C ASN A 14 12.40 -40.63 79.08
N ASN A 15 12.15 -41.95 79.03
CA ASN A 15 12.55 -42.79 77.91
C ASN A 15 11.67 -42.57 76.68
N LEU A 16 10.36 -42.43 76.90
CA LEU A 16 9.38 -42.11 75.86
C LEU A 16 9.65 -40.73 75.26
N GLU A 17 9.93 -39.72 76.08
CA GLU A 17 10.27 -38.37 75.62
C GLU A 17 11.56 -38.39 74.77
N ARG A 18 12.60 -39.11 75.22
CA ARG A 18 13.84 -39.27 74.45
C ARG A 18 13.65 -40.04 73.15
N GLN A 19 12.73 -41.01 73.11
CA GLN A 19 12.41 -41.74 71.88
C GLN A 19 11.61 -40.85 70.93
N LEU A 20 10.64 -40.10 71.44
CA LEU A 20 9.84 -39.16 70.67
C LEU A 20 10.71 -38.04 70.08
N GLN A 21 11.63 -37.47 70.86
CA GLN A 21 12.58 -36.47 70.37
C GLN A 21 13.51 -37.02 69.29
N ARG A 22 13.94 -38.29 69.39
CA ARG A 22 14.73 -38.96 68.34
C ARG A 22 13.91 -39.20 67.08
N SER A 23 12.68 -39.66 67.20
CA SER A 23 11.76 -39.84 66.07
C SER A 23 11.40 -38.51 65.41
N VAL A 24 11.17 -37.44 66.18
CA VAL A 24 10.89 -36.10 65.64
C VAL A 24 12.11 -35.51 64.93
N ARG A 25 13.33 -35.69 65.46
CA ARG A 25 14.56 -35.27 64.75
C ARG A 25 14.83 -36.11 63.49
N SER A 26 14.57 -37.41 63.55
CA SER A 26 14.69 -38.31 62.39
C SER A 26 13.67 -37.97 61.31
N LEU A 27 12.42 -37.67 61.70
CA LEU A 27 11.37 -37.19 60.79
C LEU A 27 11.70 -35.81 60.24
N GLY A 28 12.24 -34.91 61.05
CA GLY A 28 12.72 -33.60 60.60
C GLY A 28 13.80 -33.73 59.51
N GLY A 29 14.79 -34.61 59.72
CA GLY A 29 15.83 -34.89 58.72
C GLY A 29 15.30 -35.57 57.46
N GLN A 30 14.33 -36.50 57.59
CA GLN A 30 13.67 -37.11 56.43
C GLN A 30 12.81 -36.12 55.66
N ILE A 31 12.14 -35.18 56.34
CA ILE A 31 11.34 -34.13 55.69
C ILE A 31 12.25 -33.14 54.96
N GLU A 32 13.40 -32.76 55.53
CA GLU A 32 14.39 -31.92 54.83
C GLU A 32 14.97 -32.62 53.59
N GLN A 33 15.25 -33.92 53.68
CA GLN A 33 15.70 -34.71 52.54
C GLN A 33 14.61 -34.81 51.45
N VAL A 34 13.36 -35.08 51.84
CA VAL A 34 12.22 -35.12 50.91
C VAL A 34 11.95 -33.75 50.28
N ASP A 35 12.08 -32.65 51.02
CA ASP A 35 11.94 -31.30 50.45
C ASP A 35 13.06 -30.99 49.45
N GLY A 36 14.28 -31.48 49.70
CA GLY A 36 15.39 -31.45 48.75
C GLY A 36 15.10 -32.25 47.47
N GLU A 37 14.66 -33.50 47.60
CA GLU A 37 14.29 -34.37 46.47
C GLU A 37 13.08 -33.81 45.69
N VAL A 38 12.09 -33.22 46.35
CA VAL A 38 10.93 -32.58 45.71
C VAL A 38 11.34 -31.32 44.93
N ARG A 39 12.27 -30.51 45.44
CA ARG A 39 12.82 -29.36 44.70
C ARG A 39 13.59 -29.80 43.47
N GLU A 40 14.37 -30.88 43.57
CA GLU A 40 15.07 -31.47 42.43
C GLU A 40 14.10 -32.03 41.39
N VAL A 41 13.07 -32.75 41.80
CA VAL A 41 12.00 -33.24 40.90
C VAL A 41 11.27 -32.08 40.21
N ARG A 42 10.98 -30.99 40.92
CA ARG A 42 10.38 -29.78 40.31
C ARG A 42 11.32 -29.15 39.28
N ALA A 43 12.61 -29.05 39.57
CA ALA A 43 13.60 -28.51 38.64
C ALA A 43 13.77 -29.40 37.39
N VAL A 44 13.77 -30.73 37.57
CA VAL A 44 13.80 -31.70 36.46
C VAL A 44 12.50 -31.65 35.65
N SER A 45 11.35 -31.48 36.30
CA SER A 45 10.05 -31.33 35.65
C SER A 45 10.01 -30.06 34.78
N ALA A 46 10.45 -28.91 35.31
CA ALA A 46 10.53 -27.66 34.55
C ALA A 46 11.48 -27.80 33.34
N LYS A 47 12.68 -28.35 33.55
CA LYS A 47 13.66 -28.60 32.47
C LYS A 47 13.13 -29.58 31.41
N THR A 48 12.26 -30.51 31.79
CA THR A 48 11.63 -31.46 30.85
C THR A 48 10.53 -30.77 30.06
N GLN A 49 9.74 -29.88 30.67
CA GLN A 49 8.76 -29.05 29.97
C GLN A 49 9.45 -28.16 28.92
N ASP A 50 10.51 -27.44 29.29
CA ASP A 50 11.29 -26.62 28.34
C ASP A 50 11.84 -27.44 27.17
N ARG A 51 12.36 -28.65 27.45
CA ARG A 51 12.88 -29.56 26.41
C ARG A 51 11.77 -30.09 25.49
N LEU A 52 10.58 -30.34 26.03
CA LEU A 52 9.43 -30.78 25.24
C LEU A 52 8.91 -29.66 24.34
N GLU A 53 8.92 -28.42 24.81
CA GLU A 53 8.56 -27.25 24.00
C GLU A 53 9.53 -27.07 22.83
N VAL A 54 10.85 -27.09 23.09
CA VAL A 54 11.88 -27.04 22.04
C VAL A 54 11.79 -28.23 21.08
N LEU A 55 11.48 -29.44 21.59
CA LEU A 55 11.29 -30.62 20.74
C LEU A 55 10.04 -30.48 19.86
N TYR A 56 8.95 -29.94 20.41
CA TYR A 56 7.71 -29.70 19.69
C TYR A 56 7.92 -28.67 18.57
N GLU A 57 8.61 -27.56 18.85
CA GLU A 57 8.98 -26.57 17.84
C GLU A 57 9.83 -27.18 16.72
N LYS A 58 10.88 -27.93 17.07
CA LYS A 58 11.73 -28.62 16.08
C LYS A 58 10.98 -29.68 15.29
N PHE A 59 10.01 -30.35 15.93
CA PHE A 59 9.16 -31.33 15.25
C PHE A 59 8.24 -30.64 14.25
N LEU A 60 7.59 -29.52 14.61
CA LEU A 60 6.80 -28.72 13.69
C LEU A 60 7.64 -28.20 12.52
N GLU A 61 8.85 -27.71 12.79
CA GLU A 61 9.80 -27.27 11.76
C GLU A 61 10.17 -28.43 10.81
N HIS A 62 10.46 -29.61 11.36
CA HIS A 62 10.81 -30.79 10.58
C HIS A 62 9.63 -31.32 9.74
N VAL A 63 8.43 -31.34 10.31
CA VAL A 63 7.19 -31.71 9.58
C VAL A 63 6.97 -30.71 8.45
N GLY A 64 7.03 -29.40 8.72
CA GLY A 64 6.88 -28.38 7.69
C GLY A 64 7.94 -28.49 6.58
N ARG A 65 9.20 -28.76 6.92
CA ARG A 65 10.27 -28.99 5.93
C ARG A 65 10.02 -30.24 5.09
N THR A 66 9.54 -31.32 5.71
CA THR A 66 9.24 -32.58 5.01
C THR A 66 8.06 -32.41 4.07
N GLU A 67 7.02 -31.70 4.49
CA GLU A 67 5.87 -31.35 3.66
C GLU A 67 6.28 -30.50 2.45
N ARG A 68 7.13 -29.49 2.66
CA ARG A 68 7.70 -28.66 1.57
C ARG A 68 8.51 -29.49 0.58
N ILE A 69 9.44 -30.32 1.06
CA ILE A 69 10.22 -31.21 0.17
C ILE A 69 9.29 -32.15 -0.61
N ALA A 70 8.27 -32.72 0.04
CA ALA A 70 7.30 -33.58 -0.62
C ALA A 70 6.42 -32.81 -1.64
N ALA A 71 6.09 -31.55 -1.37
CA ALA A 71 5.40 -30.68 -2.31
C ALA A 71 6.26 -30.38 -3.55
N ALA A 72 7.53 -30.02 -3.36
CA ALA A 72 8.48 -29.79 -4.46
C ALA A 72 8.67 -31.05 -5.32
N GLN A 73 8.86 -32.22 -4.72
CA GLN A 73 9.00 -33.49 -5.45
C GLN A 73 7.72 -33.88 -6.21
N ARG A 74 6.53 -33.67 -5.62
CA ARG A 74 5.26 -33.85 -6.34
C ARG A 74 5.13 -32.89 -7.51
N ALA A 75 5.55 -31.64 -7.34
CA ALA A 75 5.52 -30.63 -8.39
C ALA A 75 6.47 -30.98 -9.55
N GLU A 76 7.69 -31.46 -9.27
CA GLU A 76 8.62 -31.97 -10.30
C GLU A 76 8.00 -33.10 -11.13
N MET A 77 7.40 -34.10 -10.49
CA MET A 77 6.70 -35.18 -11.21
C MET A 77 5.53 -34.66 -12.05
N ARG A 78 4.78 -33.68 -11.52
CA ARG A 78 3.64 -33.08 -12.22
C ARG A 78 4.07 -32.24 -13.42
N ILE A 79 5.20 -31.53 -13.33
CA ILE A 79 5.81 -30.81 -14.45
C ILE A 79 6.10 -31.76 -15.61
N VAL A 80 6.72 -32.92 -15.32
CA VAL A 80 7.01 -33.93 -16.35
C VAL A 80 5.71 -34.42 -17.00
N GLY A 81 4.72 -34.81 -16.20
CA GLY A 81 3.44 -35.28 -16.73
C GLY A 81 2.68 -34.24 -17.55
N ILE A 82 2.68 -32.97 -17.12
CA ILE A 82 2.07 -31.86 -17.87
C ILE A 82 2.81 -31.63 -19.18
N ASN A 83 4.14 -31.65 -19.19
CA ASN A 83 4.92 -31.50 -20.42
C ASN A 83 4.67 -32.63 -21.42
N ASP A 84 4.58 -33.87 -20.94
CA ASP A 84 4.23 -35.02 -21.77
C ASP A 84 2.81 -34.88 -22.34
N GLU A 85 1.86 -34.39 -21.55
CA GLU A 85 0.50 -34.11 -22.00
C GLU A 85 0.45 -32.98 -23.06
N ILE A 86 1.21 -31.90 -22.85
CA ILE A 86 1.35 -30.81 -23.82
C ILE A 86 1.95 -31.32 -25.13
N GLU A 87 3.03 -32.10 -25.07
CA GLU A 87 3.69 -32.64 -26.28
C GLU A 87 2.76 -33.61 -27.01
N HIS A 88 2.05 -34.49 -26.30
CA HIS A 88 1.13 -35.45 -26.90
C HIS A 88 -0.09 -34.76 -27.54
N LYS A 89 -0.70 -33.77 -26.88
CA LYS A 89 -1.91 -33.10 -27.40
C LYS A 89 -1.61 -31.99 -28.40
N TYR A 90 -0.54 -31.24 -28.20
CA TYR A 90 -0.27 -29.97 -28.87
C TYR A 90 1.12 -29.90 -29.53
N GLY A 91 1.94 -30.96 -29.46
CA GLY A 91 3.24 -31.02 -30.15
C GLY A 91 3.12 -30.77 -31.65
N HIS A 92 2.04 -31.25 -32.28
CA HIS A 92 1.76 -30.97 -33.69
C HIS A 92 1.44 -29.49 -33.94
N HIS A 93 0.75 -28.79 -33.04
CA HIS A 93 0.50 -27.35 -33.17
C HIS A 93 1.82 -26.58 -33.14
N LYS A 94 2.74 -26.93 -32.24
CA LYS A 94 4.09 -26.35 -32.17
C LYS A 94 4.86 -26.52 -33.48
N VAL A 95 4.74 -27.68 -34.15
CA VAL A 95 5.34 -27.90 -35.47
C VAL A 95 4.75 -26.95 -36.50
N VAL A 96 3.42 -26.82 -36.58
CA VAL A 96 2.75 -25.89 -37.51
C VAL A 96 3.18 -24.44 -37.25
N ARG A 97 3.23 -24.00 -35.99
CA ARG A 97 3.69 -22.65 -35.61
C ARG A 97 5.11 -22.37 -36.08
N ARG A 98 6.04 -23.31 -35.83
CA ARG A 98 7.43 -23.19 -36.29
C ARG A 98 7.53 -23.17 -37.82
N SER A 99 6.76 -24.02 -38.50
CA SER A 99 6.73 -24.05 -39.97
C SER A 99 6.11 -22.79 -40.56
N ALA A 100 5.11 -22.18 -39.93
CA ALA A 100 4.53 -20.92 -40.36
C ALA A 100 5.56 -19.78 -40.38
N THR A 101 6.33 -19.60 -39.30
CA THR A 101 7.44 -18.62 -39.27
C THR A 101 8.48 -18.93 -40.36
N GLY A 102 8.85 -20.21 -40.53
CA GLY A 102 9.78 -20.62 -41.58
C GLY A 102 9.28 -20.35 -43.00
N ILE A 103 7.99 -20.58 -43.25
CA ILE A 103 7.34 -20.30 -44.55
C ILE A 103 7.31 -18.79 -44.81
N LEU A 104 6.96 -17.98 -43.82
CA LEU A 104 6.94 -16.51 -43.94
C LEU A 104 8.34 -15.98 -44.29
N GLN A 105 9.38 -16.40 -43.56
CA GLN A 105 10.77 -16.03 -43.84
C GLN A 105 11.26 -16.54 -45.22
N ALA A 106 10.85 -17.75 -45.60
CA ALA A 106 11.20 -18.34 -46.89
C ALA A 106 10.62 -17.57 -48.07
N PHE A 107 9.38 -17.07 -47.94
CA PHE A 107 8.75 -16.21 -48.95
C PHE A 107 9.52 -14.90 -49.14
N ASP A 108 10.05 -14.29 -48.08
CA ASP A 108 10.79 -13.01 -48.19
C ASP A 108 12.13 -13.17 -48.89
N THR A 109 12.82 -14.28 -48.59
CA THR A 109 14.14 -14.55 -49.17
C THR A 109 14.04 -15.05 -50.61
N GLY A 110 12.85 -15.51 -51.05
CA GLY A 110 12.64 -16.08 -52.38
C GLY A 110 13.43 -17.37 -52.64
N LEU A 111 13.95 -18.00 -51.59
CA LEU A 111 14.87 -19.14 -51.70
C LEU A 111 14.17 -20.50 -51.82
N VAL A 112 12.87 -20.55 -51.56
CA VAL A 112 12.10 -21.79 -51.52
C VAL A 112 11.13 -21.85 -52.70
N GLN A 113 11.08 -23.00 -53.37
CA GLN A 113 10.14 -23.25 -54.45
C GLN A 113 8.71 -23.31 -53.90
N GLU A 114 7.77 -22.72 -54.64
CA GLU A 114 6.35 -22.72 -54.33
C GLU A 114 5.79 -24.14 -54.08
N GLU A 115 6.21 -25.11 -54.90
CA GLU A 115 5.81 -26.52 -54.76
C GLU A 115 6.19 -27.11 -53.40
N THR A 116 7.37 -26.76 -52.88
CA THR A 116 7.83 -27.18 -51.55
C THR A 116 6.95 -26.58 -50.45
N VAL A 117 6.62 -25.29 -50.56
CA VAL A 117 5.74 -24.62 -49.57
C VAL A 117 4.34 -25.23 -49.60
N ARG A 118 3.81 -25.53 -50.79
CA ARG A 118 2.52 -26.20 -50.96
C ARG A 118 2.52 -27.59 -50.34
N GLN A 119 3.53 -28.41 -50.65
CA GLN A 119 3.65 -29.77 -50.10
C GLN A 119 3.71 -29.77 -48.57
N VAL A 120 4.56 -28.90 -47.99
CA VAL A 120 4.68 -28.78 -46.53
C VAL A 120 3.36 -28.32 -45.91
N SER A 121 2.69 -27.33 -46.51
CA SER A 121 1.42 -26.81 -45.99
C SER A 121 0.30 -27.85 -46.03
N GLU A 122 0.22 -28.65 -47.09
CA GLU A 122 -0.74 -29.76 -47.22
C GLU A 122 -0.45 -30.89 -46.23
N GLU A 123 0.83 -31.24 -46.02
CA GLU A 123 1.23 -32.22 -45.01
C GLU A 123 0.84 -31.76 -43.61
N LEU A 124 1.11 -30.50 -43.26
CA LEU A 124 0.73 -29.90 -41.98
C LEU A 124 -0.79 -29.95 -41.78
N MET A 125 -1.58 -29.68 -42.83
CA MET A 125 -3.04 -29.76 -42.79
C MET A 125 -3.54 -31.19 -42.52
N ILE A 126 -2.90 -32.20 -43.10
CA ILE A 126 -3.22 -33.62 -42.84
C ILE A 126 -2.88 -34.00 -41.40
N GLN A 127 -1.73 -33.54 -40.89
CA GLN A 127 -1.26 -33.85 -39.53
C GLN A 127 -2.02 -33.09 -38.44
N THR A 128 -2.58 -31.92 -38.75
CA THR A 128 -3.30 -31.06 -37.80
C THR A 128 -4.69 -30.64 -38.29
N PRO A 129 -5.61 -31.60 -38.50
CA PRO A 129 -6.89 -31.36 -39.16
C PRO A 129 -7.86 -30.49 -38.36
N ARG A 130 -7.56 -30.14 -37.11
CA ARG A 130 -8.41 -29.26 -36.27
C ARG A 130 -7.81 -27.87 -36.06
N TYR A 131 -6.53 -27.67 -36.38
CA TYR A 131 -5.83 -26.43 -36.08
C TYR A 131 -6.12 -25.37 -37.14
N TRP A 132 -6.33 -24.12 -36.73
CA TRP A 132 -6.75 -23.03 -37.63
C TRP A 132 -5.63 -22.55 -38.57
N LEU A 133 -4.38 -22.62 -38.13
CA LEU A 133 -3.23 -22.09 -38.86
C LEU A 133 -2.86 -22.98 -40.06
N ALA A 134 -3.09 -24.29 -39.97
CA ALA A 134 -2.75 -25.22 -41.03
C ALA A 134 -3.49 -24.93 -42.36
N PRO A 135 -4.83 -24.79 -42.41
CA PRO A 135 -5.52 -24.35 -43.62
C PRO A 135 -5.19 -22.91 -44.00
N ALA A 136 -4.83 -22.04 -43.05
CA ALA A 136 -4.37 -20.68 -43.38
C ALA A 136 -3.03 -20.70 -44.15
N LEU A 137 -2.09 -21.59 -43.79
CA LEU A 137 -0.84 -21.80 -44.53
C LEU A 137 -1.10 -22.40 -45.93
N VAL A 138 -2.03 -23.34 -46.06
CA VAL A 138 -2.46 -23.85 -47.38
C VAL A 138 -3.02 -22.71 -48.23
N GLY A 139 -3.84 -21.83 -47.64
CA GLY A 139 -4.36 -20.65 -48.32
C GLY A 139 -3.26 -19.69 -48.76
N LEU A 140 -2.26 -19.46 -47.90
CA LEU A 140 -1.10 -18.62 -48.22
C LEU A 140 -0.26 -19.21 -49.36
N ALA A 141 0.00 -20.52 -49.32
CA ALA A 141 0.73 -21.23 -50.37
C ALA A 141 -0.02 -21.21 -51.71
N ALA A 142 -1.33 -21.47 -51.69
CA ALA A 142 -2.19 -21.40 -52.87
C ALA A 142 -2.27 -19.98 -53.44
N TRP A 143 -2.29 -18.96 -52.59
CA TRP A 143 -2.23 -17.57 -53.02
C TRP A 143 -0.91 -17.22 -53.71
N ALA A 144 0.22 -17.69 -53.17
CA ALA A 144 1.52 -17.48 -53.81
C ALA A 144 1.66 -18.20 -55.16
N GLY A 145 0.91 -19.28 -55.35
CA GLY A 145 0.85 -20.08 -56.58
C GLY A 145 -0.27 -19.73 -57.56
N ASP A 146 -0.95 -18.59 -57.36
CA ASP A 146 -2.08 -18.15 -58.19
C ASP A 146 -3.25 -19.18 -58.32
N ASP A 147 -3.42 -20.09 -57.34
CA ASP A 147 -4.57 -21.02 -57.26
C ASP A 147 -5.70 -20.41 -56.42
N GLU A 148 -6.53 -19.58 -57.08
CA GLU A 148 -7.66 -18.90 -56.46
C GLU A 148 -8.67 -19.87 -55.83
N ALA A 149 -8.94 -21.00 -56.49
CA ALA A 149 -9.96 -21.96 -56.04
C ALA A 149 -9.53 -22.70 -54.77
N LEU A 150 -8.27 -23.12 -54.69
CA LEU A 150 -7.72 -23.71 -53.48
C LEU A 150 -7.58 -22.69 -52.36
N CYS A 151 -7.10 -21.48 -52.67
CA CYS A 151 -6.98 -20.39 -51.72
C CYS A 151 -8.32 -20.07 -51.05
N ALA A 152 -9.39 -19.88 -51.83
CA ALA A 152 -10.72 -19.58 -51.28
C ALA A 152 -11.23 -20.67 -50.33
N ARG A 153 -11.11 -21.95 -50.69
CA ARG A 153 -11.53 -23.07 -49.83
C ARG A 153 -10.69 -23.17 -48.56
N ALA A 154 -9.38 -22.96 -48.66
CA ALA A 154 -8.47 -23.03 -47.53
C ALA A 154 -8.71 -21.88 -46.53
N VAL A 155 -8.92 -20.67 -47.04
CA VAL A 155 -9.29 -19.50 -46.23
C VAL A 155 -10.64 -19.70 -45.54
N GLU A 156 -11.64 -20.24 -46.23
CA GLU A 156 -12.95 -20.54 -45.63
C GLU A 156 -12.83 -21.57 -44.49
N GLU A 157 -12.04 -22.63 -44.70
CA GLU A 157 -11.80 -23.66 -43.68
C GLU A 157 -11.02 -23.10 -42.48
N ALA A 158 -10.03 -22.23 -42.70
CA ALA A 158 -9.34 -21.52 -41.63
C ALA A 158 -10.30 -20.62 -40.83
N PHE A 159 -11.12 -19.86 -41.53
CA PHE A 159 -12.11 -18.94 -40.94
C PHE A 159 -13.17 -19.67 -40.11
N ARG A 160 -13.58 -20.88 -40.54
CA ARG A 160 -14.51 -21.76 -39.81
C ARG A 160 -13.89 -22.27 -38.50
N ARG A 161 -12.58 -22.50 -38.47
CA ARG A 161 -11.87 -22.97 -37.26
C ARG A 161 -11.60 -21.85 -36.27
N SER A 162 -11.18 -20.68 -36.76
CA SER A 162 -10.94 -19.51 -35.90
C SER A 162 -11.08 -18.21 -36.69
N THR A 163 -12.29 -17.67 -36.70
CA THR A 163 -12.63 -16.40 -37.37
C THR A 163 -11.69 -15.25 -36.99
N SER A 164 -11.43 -15.06 -35.69
CA SER A 164 -10.59 -13.97 -35.17
C SER A 164 -9.14 -14.10 -35.63
N LYS A 165 -8.48 -15.22 -35.30
CA LYS A 165 -7.06 -15.44 -35.63
C LYS A 165 -6.80 -15.46 -37.13
N THR A 166 -7.67 -16.08 -37.92
CA THR A 166 -7.54 -16.08 -39.39
C THR A 166 -7.65 -14.66 -39.95
N SER A 167 -8.61 -13.86 -39.46
CA SER A 167 -8.78 -12.49 -39.92
C SER A 167 -7.57 -11.62 -39.58
N LEU A 168 -7.05 -11.76 -38.36
CA LEU A 168 -5.86 -11.05 -37.92
C LEU A 168 -4.60 -11.46 -38.69
N PHE A 169 -4.39 -12.75 -38.88
CA PHE A 169 -3.27 -13.31 -39.64
C PHE A 169 -3.21 -12.76 -41.07
N PHE A 170 -4.33 -12.80 -41.80
CA PHE A 170 -4.38 -12.23 -43.15
C PHE A 170 -4.28 -10.70 -43.16
N ALA A 171 -4.81 -10.00 -42.16
CA ALA A 171 -4.64 -8.55 -42.03
C ALA A 171 -3.14 -8.16 -41.92
N LEU A 172 -2.38 -8.86 -41.09
CA LEU A 172 -0.94 -8.63 -40.89
C LEU A 172 -0.11 -9.03 -42.10
N ILE A 173 -0.37 -10.19 -42.71
CA ILE A 173 0.37 -10.62 -43.91
C ILE A 173 0.12 -9.68 -45.10
N LEU A 174 -1.13 -9.31 -45.35
CA LEU A 174 -1.45 -8.40 -46.45
C LEU A 174 -0.88 -7.00 -46.19
N ARG A 175 -0.77 -6.61 -44.91
CA ARG A 175 -0.09 -5.37 -44.55
C ARG A 175 1.40 -5.44 -44.90
N ARG A 176 2.05 -6.55 -44.53
CA ARG A 176 3.46 -6.84 -44.82
C ARG A 176 3.75 -6.82 -46.31
N GLN A 177 2.86 -7.37 -47.13
CA GLN A 177 2.95 -7.36 -48.60
C GLN A 177 2.55 -6.02 -49.25
N GLY A 178 2.40 -4.94 -48.48
CA GLY A 178 2.04 -3.60 -48.99
C GLY A 178 0.60 -3.48 -49.52
N ARG A 179 -0.26 -4.49 -49.34
CA ARG A 179 -1.65 -4.49 -49.84
C ARG A 179 -2.61 -3.85 -48.85
N GLN A 180 -2.47 -2.53 -48.68
CA GLN A 180 -3.14 -1.76 -47.63
C GLN A 180 -4.67 -1.94 -47.60
N GLU A 181 -5.35 -1.82 -48.73
CA GLU A 181 -6.83 -1.90 -48.78
C GLU A 181 -7.35 -3.29 -48.38
N ALA A 182 -6.67 -4.34 -48.83
CA ALA A 182 -7.03 -5.72 -48.50
C ALA A 182 -6.76 -6.01 -47.01
N SER A 183 -5.65 -5.50 -46.49
CA SER A 183 -5.32 -5.58 -45.06
C SER A 183 -6.39 -4.91 -44.18
N VAL A 184 -6.81 -3.69 -44.52
CA VAL A 184 -7.87 -2.97 -43.78
C VAL A 184 -9.23 -3.68 -43.86
N ARG A 185 -9.54 -4.36 -44.98
CA ARG A 185 -10.74 -5.20 -45.08
C ARG A 185 -10.71 -6.38 -44.10
N TRP A 186 -9.58 -7.08 -43.99
CA TRP A 186 -9.43 -8.16 -43.03
C TRP A 186 -9.44 -7.67 -41.58
N LEU A 187 -8.84 -6.51 -41.31
CA LEU A 187 -8.94 -5.84 -40.02
C LEU A 187 -10.40 -5.55 -39.65
N ARG A 188 -11.23 -5.13 -40.61
CA ARG A 188 -12.67 -4.92 -40.37
C ARG A 188 -13.36 -6.20 -39.94
N HIS A 189 -13.15 -7.30 -40.67
CA HIS A 189 -13.72 -8.60 -40.30
C HIS A 189 -13.29 -9.07 -38.92
N TYR A 190 -12.02 -8.84 -38.56
CA TYR A 190 -11.53 -9.12 -37.21
C TYR A 190 -12.31 -8.33 -36.15
N LEU A 191 -12.41 -7.00 -36.33
CA LEU A 191 -13.07 -6.09 -35.38
C LEU A 191 -14.57 -6.34 -35.26
N GLU A 192 -15.27 -6.61 -36.36
CA GLU A 192 -16.70 -6.92 -36.37
C GLU A 192 -17.03 -8.21 -35.62
N GLY A 193 -16.10 -9.16 -35.57
CA GLY A 193 -16.25 -10.44 -34.88
C GLY A 193 -15.89 -10.44 -33.39
N GLN A 194 -15.40 -9.32 -32.83
CA GLN A 194 -15.00 -9.26 -31.42
C GLN A 194 -16.17 -8.93 -30.49
N ASP A 195 -16.15 -9.49 -29.28
CA ASP A 195 -16.98 -9.04 -28.16
C ASP A 195 -16.18 -8.04 -27.29
N PRO A 196 -16.58 -6.75 -27.21
CA PRO A 196 -15.87 -5.76 -26.42
C PRO A 196 -15.88 -6.04 -24.90
N ARG A 197 -16.73 -6.94 -24.41
CA ARG A 197 -16.77 -7.34 -23.00
C ARG A 197 -15.66 -8.34 -22.66
N VAL A 198 -15.19 -9.10 -23.64
CA VAL A 198 -14.24 -10.22 -23.48
C VAL A 198 -13.26 -10.19 -24.65
N LEU A 199 -12.34 -9.22 -24.64
CA LEU A 199 -11.32 -9.10 -25.67
C LEU A 199 -10.09 -9.92 -25.31
N GLY A 200 -9.70 -10.84 -26.18
CA GLY A 200 -8.47 -11.62 -26.06
C GLY A 200 -7.21 -10.81 -26.32
N ARG A 201 -6.05 -11.45 -26.09
CA ARG A 201 -4.70 -10.87 -26.26
C ARG A 201 -4.44 -10.40 -27.70
N GLU A 202 -5.09 -11.03 -28.67
CA GLU A 202 -5.05 -10.67 -30.09
C GLU A 202 -5.52 -9.22 -30.35
N PHE A 203 -6.36 -8.65 -29.47
CA PHE A 203 -6.74 -7.25 -29.58
C PHE A 203 -5.61 -6.29 -29.20
N GLN A 204 -4.76 -6.67 -28.24
CA GLN A 204 -3.58 -5.87 -27.88
C GLN A 204 -2.64 -5.72 -29.07
N VAL A 205 -2.46 -6.82 -29.83
CA VAL A 205 -1.75 -6.83 -31.11
C VAL A 205 -2.31 -5.78 -32.09
N ILE A 206 -3.63 -5.65 -32.21
CA ILE A 206 -4.25 -4.63 -33.08
C ILE A 206 -4.01 -3.21 -32.58
N LEU A 207 -4.17 -2.97 -31.27
CA LEU A 207 -3.88 -1.66 -30.69
C LEU A 207 -2.43 -1.24 -30.97
N GLU A 208 -1.49 -2.16 -30.84
CA GLU A 208 -0.07 -1.92 -31.09
C GLU A 208 0.21 -1.64 -32.58
N CYS A 209 -0.33 -2.46 -33.49
CA CYS A 209 -0.21 -2.20 -34.92
C CYS A 209 -0.77 -0.83 -35.32
N VAL A 210 -1.94 -0.46 -34.80
CA VAL A 210 -2.60 0.80 -35.17
C VAL A 210 -1.92 2.01 -34.53
N SER A 211 -1.43 1.89 -33.28
CA SER A 211 -0.70 2.96 -32.60
C SER A 211 0.61 3.30 -33.32
N GLN A 212 1.27 2.30 -33.90
CA GLN A 212 2.46 2.48 -34.73
C GLN A 212 2.16 2.85 -36.19
N GLY A 213 0.88 2.91 -36.57
CA GLY A 213 0.47 3.31 -37.92
C GLY A 213 0.56 2.22 -38.98
N ALA A 214 0.64 0.93 -38.60
CA ALA A 214 0.66 -0.20 -39.53
C ALA A 214 -0.50 -0.10 -40.54
N PHE A 215 -1.74 0.02 -40.08
CA PHE A 215 -2.90 0.02 -40.99
C PHE A 215 -3.21 1.39 -41.65
N GLY A 216 -2.32 2.38 -41.52
CA GLY A 216 -2.46 3.68 -42.17
C GLY A 216 -3.72 4.47 -41.73
N PRO A 217 -4.06 5.58 -42.42
CA PRO A 217 -5.16 6.46 -42.00
C PRO A 217 -6.53 5.77 -42.00
N GLN A 218 -6.81 4.92 -43.00
CA GLN A 218 -8.08 4.19 -43.09
C GLN A 218 -8.24 3.18 -41.96
N GLY A 219 -7.19 2.42 -41.64
CA GLY A 219 -7.20 1.47 -40.53
C GLY A 219 -7.33 2.15 -39.18
N ARG A 220 -6.66 3.29 -38.97
CA ARG A 220 -6.86 4.13 -37.77
C ARG A 220 -8.30 4.58 -37.63
N GLN A 221 -8.88 5.15 -38.70
CA GLN A 221 -10.26 5.62 -38.67
C GLN A 221 -11.26 4.48 -38.40
N LEU A 222 -11.02 3.31 -38.99
CA LEU A 222 -11.83 2.10 -38.72
C LEU A 222 -11.75 1.70 -37.25
N LEU A 223 -10.53 1.63 -36.68
CA LEU A 223 -10.35 1.30 -35.28
C LEU A 223 -11.05 2.35 -34.40
N THR A 224 -10.77 3.65 -34.58
CA THR A 224 -11.38 4.73 -33.80
C THR A 224 -12.91 4.64 -33.78
N ARG A 225 -13.56 4.44 -34.94
CA ARG A 225 -15.03 4.29 -35.00
C ARG A 225 -15.51 3.06 -34.22
N THR A 226 -14.84 1.93 -34.40
CA THR A 226 -15.19 0.69 -33.70
C THR A 226 -15.06 0.86 -32.18
N LEU A 227 -13.97 1.51 -31.76
CA LEU A 227 -13.68 1.81 -30.37
C LEU A 227 -14.72 2.77 -29.75
N ASP A 228 -15.10 3.81 -30.49
CA ASP A 228 -16.14 4.75 -30.06
C ASP A 228 -17.50 4.04 -29.89
N ASP A 229 -17.86 3.17 -30.84
CA ASP A 229 -19.10 2.37 -30.78
C ASP A 229 -19.09 1.41 -29.58
N TRP A 230 -17.98 0.72 -29.34
CA TRP A 230 -17.83 -0.17 -28.18
C TRP A 230 -17.89 0.60 -26.87
N ARG A 231 -17.23 1.76 -26.80
CA ARG A 231 -17.28 2.63 -25.63
C ARG A 231 -18.73 3.04 -25.32
N GLN A 232 -19.49 3.49 -26.32
CA GLN A 232 -20.91 3.83 -26.14
C GLN A 232 -21.71 2.65 -25.59
N ARG A 233 -21.57 1.46 -26.19
CA ARG A 233 -22.32 0.26 -25.76
C ARG A 233 -21.95 -0.23 -24.36
N LEU A 234 -20.69 -0.06 -23.93
CA LEU A 234 -20.21 -0.53 -22.64
C LEU A 234 -20.48 0.48 -21.51
N LEU A 235 -20.53 1.78 -21.82
CA LEU A 235 -20.77 2.86 -20.85
C LEU A 235 -22.26 3.16 -20.60
N ASP A 236 -23.19 2.40 -21.21
CA ASP A 236 -24.61 2.44 -20.87
C ASP A 236 -24.88 1.97 -19.43
N ASP A 237 -23.96 1.21 -18.84
CA ASP A 237 -24.03 0.77 -17.45
C ASP A 237 -23.29 1.75 -16.50
N GLU A 238 -24.05 2.42 -15.63
CA GLU A 238 -23.52 3.37 -14.65
C GLU A 238 -22.53 2.70 -13.67
N THR A 239 -22.68 1.41 -13.38
CA THR A 239 -21.76 0.69 -12.49
C THR A 239 -20.38 0.52 -13.13
N VAL A 240 -20.34 0.24 -14.43
CA VAL A 240 -19.10 0.12 -15.21
C VAL A 240 -18.42 1.49 -15.31
N ARG A 241 -19.18 2.55 -15.55
CA ARG A 241 -18.68 3.93 -15.56
C ARG A 241 -18.05 4.31 -14.22
N ALA A 242 -18.77 4.08 -13.12
CA ALA A 242 -18.27 4.36 -11.77
C ALA A 242 -17.01 3.54 -11.44
N ALA A 243 -16.92 2.28 -11.88
CA ALA A 243 -15.73 1.46 -11.71
C ALA A 243 -14.51 2.01 -12.46
N GLN A 244 -14.68 2.47 -13.72
CA GLN A 244 -13.57 3.08 -14.46
C GLN A 244 -13.11 4.40 -13.82
N ALA A 245 -14.04 5.28 -13.44
CA ALA A 245 -13.71 6.50 -12.72
C ALA A 245 -13.03 6.21 -11.37
N GLY A 246 -13.43 5.13 -10.69
CA GLY A 246 -12.80 4.67 -9.45
C GLY A 246 -11.33 4.26 -9.62
N ARG A 247 -10.98 3.56 -10.71
CA ARG A 247 -9.58 3.19 -11.01
C ARG A 247 -8.71 4.42 -11.25
N TRP A 248 -9.18 5.33 -12.09
CA TRP A 248 -8.48 6.59 -12.34
C TRP A 248 -8.34 7.44 -11.09
N ARG A 249 -9.34 7.39 -10.21
CA ARG A 249 -9.27 8.06 -8.93
C ARG A 249 -8.20 7.47 -8.01
N GLN A 250 -8.04 6.16 -7.96
CA GLN A 250 -6.96 5.51 -7.20
C GLN A 250 -5.59 5.93 -7.73
N GLU A 251 -5.45 6.04 -9.04
CA GLU A 251 -4.22 6.52 -9.65
C GLU A 251 -3.90 7.96 -9.23
N ILE A 252 -4.89 8.87 -9.30
CA ILE A 252 -4.71 10.26 -8.87
C ILE A 252 -4.36 10.30 -7.37
N ASP A 253 -4.97 9.45 -6.55
CA ASP A 253 -4.67 9.34 -5.11
C ASP A 253 -3.24 8.86 -4.84
N SER A 254 -2.69 7.97 -5.67
CA SER A 254 -1.30 7.50 -5.54
C SER A 254 -0.26 8.60 -5.82
N LEU A 255 -0.65 9.68 -6.50
CA LEU A 255 0.19 10.84 -6.78
C LEU A 255 0.19 11.87 -5.65
N ARG A 256 -0.48 11.58 -4.52
CA ARG A 256 -0.44 12.45 -3.34
C ARG A 256 0.99 12.71 -2.88
N ALA A 257 1.24 13.96 -2.50
CA ALA A 257 2.53 14.32 -1.92
C ALA A 257 2.75 13.58 -0.58
N PRO A 258 4.01 13.39 -0.15
CA PRO A 258 4.30 12.95 1.21
C PRO A 258 3.73 13.94 2.25
N SER A 259 3.63 13.47 3.50
CA SER A 259 3.19 14.28 4.64
C SER A 259 4.00 15.57 4.74
N ALA A 260 3.32 16.68 5.00
CA ALA A 260 3.89 17.99 5.23
C ALA A 260 4.19 18.26 6.71
N GLU A 261 4.23 17.22 7.56
CA GLU A 261 4.51 17.37 9.01
C GLU A 261 5.87 18.02 9.26
N ASP A 262 6.87 17.69 8.44
CA ASP A 262 8.20 18.29 8.50
C ASP A 262 8.20 19.76 8.02
N ASP A 263 7.27 20.13 7.12
CA ASP A 263 7.10 21.51 6.64
C ASP A 263 6.41 22.39 7.72
N PHE A 264 5.50 21.81 8.51
CA PHE A 264 4.65 22.51 9.50
C PHE A 264 4.67 21.87 10.90
N PRO A 265 5.85 21.73 11.54
CA PRO A 265 6.00 20.94 12.75
C PRO A 265 5.31 21.56 13.98
N ARG A 266 5.18 22.90 14.05
CA ARG A 266 4.54 23.57 15.20
C ARG A 266 3.04 23.45 15.10
N LEU A 267 2.47 23.58 13.89
CA LEU A 267 1.06 23.39 13.62
C LEU A 267 0.66 21.94 13.88
N ALA A 268 1.43 20.96 13.38
CA ALA A 268 1.20 19.54 13.60
C ALA A 268 1.16 19.18 15.10
N ALA A 269 2.06 19.77 15.89
CA ALA A 269 2.14 19.48 17.33
C ALA A 269 0.94 19.98 18.15
N VAL A 270 0.19 20.99 17.67
CA VAL A 270 -0.85 21.66 18.46
C VAL A 270 -2.25 21.59 17.85
N CYS A 271 -2.38 21.24 16.57
CA CYS A 271 -3.64 21.18 15.85
C CYS A 271 -4.27 19.77 15.93
N PRO A 272 -5.43 19.60 16.57
CA PRO A 272 -6.13 18.30 16.60
C PRO A 272 -6.53 17.81 15.20
N GLN A 273 -6.80 18.73 14.27
CA GLN A 273 -7.20 18.44 12.91
C GLN A 273 -6.02 18.22 11.96
N TRP A 274 -4.77 18.18 12.45
CA TRP A 274 -3.57 18.03 11.62
C TRP A 274 -3.67 16.87 10.60
N PRO A 275 -4.11 15.64 10.96
CA PRO A 275 -4.20 14.56 9.98
C PRO A 275 -5.10 14.87 8.78
N VAL A 276 -6.13 15.69 8.98
CA VAL A 276 -7.03 16.11 7.89
C VAL A 276 -6.38 17.21 7.05
N LEU A 277 -5.71 18.17 7.68
CA LEU A 277 -5.00 19.24 6.95
C LEU A 277 -3.84 18.70 6.11
N ASP A 278 -3.13 17.72 6.66
CA ASP A 278 -2.03 17.04 5.98
C ASP A 278 -2.53 16.26 4.76
N ASP A 279 -3.58 15.44 4.91
CA ASP A 279 -4.20 14.71 3.79
C ASP A 279 -4.76 15.66 2.71
N VAL A 280 -5.41 16.75 3.11
CA VAL A 280 -5.93 17.78 2.18
C VAL A 280 -4.80 18.43 1.37
N LEU A 281 -3.71 18.83 2.03
CA LEU A 281 -2.58 19.46 1.34
C LEU A 281 -1.85 18.45 0.43
N ALA A 282 -1.66 17.22 0.90
CA ALA A 282 -1.07 16.15 0.12
C ALA A 282 -1.86 15.87 -1.17
N ARG A 283 -3.20 15.87 -1.07
CA ARG A 283 -4.11 15.72 -2.23
C ARG A 283 -4.09 16.93 -3.15
N ALA A 284 -4.10 18.15 -2.62
CA ALA A 284 -4.02 19.36 -3.44
C ALA A 284 -2.71 19.43 -4.25
N ARG A 285 -1.58 19.04 -3.63
CA ARG A 285 -0.26 18.97 -4.30
C ARG A 285 -0.18 17.86 -5.37
N ALA A 286 -1.11 16.90 -5.40
CA ALA A 286 -1.11 15.83 -6.40
C ALA A 286 -1.33 16.33 -7.84
N HIS A 287 -1.96 17.49 -8.02
CA HIS A 287 -2.25 18.05 -9.35
C HIS A 287 -0.98 18.37 -10.15
N GLU A 288 0.09 18.82 -9.46
CA GLU A 288 1.37 19.12 -10.11
C GLU A 288 2.05 17.83 -10.61
N ALA A 289 2.15 16.81 -9.76
CA ALA A 289 2.68 15.49 -10.14
C ALA A 289 1.88 14.84 -11.28
N LEU A 290 0.55 15.02 -11.26
CA LEU A 290 -0.35 14.55 -12.33
C LEU A 290 -0.04 15.27 -13.65
N LEU A 291 0.06 16.60 -13.64
CA LEU A 291 0.40 17.38 -14.83
C LEU A 291 1.75 16.97 -15.38
N ASP A 292 2.78 16.90 -14.53
CA ASP A 292 4.14 16.54 -14.95
C ASP A 292 4.17 15.17 -15.62
N ARG A 293 3.54 14.16 -15.01
CA ARG A 293 3.50 12.79 -15.56
C ARG A 293 2.82 12.76 -16.92
N PHE A 294 1.60 13.28 -17.03
CA PHE A 294 0.82 13.14 -18.25
C PHE A 294 1.25 14.12 -19.35
N ARG A 295 1.80 15.30 -19.02
CA ARG A 295 2.44 16.18 -20.02
C ARG A 295 3.69 15.55 -20.58
N THR A 296 4.58 15.04 -19.72
CA THR A 296 5.79 14.35 -20.17
C THR A 296 5.45 13.20 -21.11
N LEU A 297 4.43 12.40 -20.76
CA LEU A 297 3.92 11.34 -21.61
C LEU A 297 3.44 11.88 -22.97
N MET A 298 2.65 12.95 -23.00
CA MET A 298 2.08 13.51 -24.23
C MET A 298 3.12 14.27 -25.09
N GLU A 299 4.17 14.82 -24.49
CA GLU A 299 5.21 15.60 -25.17
C GLU A 299 6.41 14.75 -25.60
N SER A 300 6.57 13.55 -25.03
CA SER A 300 7.63 12.62 -25.40
C SER A 300 7.70 12.35 -26.91
N GLU A 301 8.90 12.46 -27.48
CA GLU A 301 9.17 12.05 -28.86
C GLU A 301 9.02 10.54 -28.96
N ILE A 302 7.99 10.10 -29.68
CA ILE A 302 7.88 8.69 -30.08
C ILE A 302 8.84 8.51 -31.23
N LEU A 303 10.02 7.96 -30.94
CA LEU A 303 10.88 7.42 -31.99
C LEU A 303 10.09 6.32 -32.70
N PRO A 304 9.87 6.41 -34.02
CA PRO A 304 9.38 5.29 -34.80
C PRO A 304 10.21 4.06 -34.46
N ALA A 305 9.58 2.89 -34.30
CA ALA A 305 10.33 1.65 -34.40
C ALA A 305 11.15 1.73 -35.70
N HIS A 306 12.45 1.41 -35.62
CA HIS A 306 13.26 1.24 -36.83
C HIS A 306 12.55 0.17 -37.66
N ASN A 307 11.85 0.60 -38.71
CA ASN A 307 11.00 -0.17 -39.61
C ASN A 307 9.68 -0.69 -39.00
N LEU A 308 8.56 -0.12 -39.49
CA LEU A 308 7.20 -0.62 -39.26
C LEU A 308 7.01 -2.07 -39.71
N GLU A 309 7.79 -2.51 -40.70
CA GLU A 309 7.82 -3.89 -41.20
C GLU A 309 8.34 -4.85 -40.13
N ASP A 310 9.48 -4.54 -39.50
CA ASP A 310 10.06 -5.35 -38.41
C ASP A 310 9.08 -5.50 -37.24
N THR A 311 8.29 -4.46 -36.95
CA THR A 311 7.29 -4.56 -35.87
C THR A 311 6.07 -5.37 -36.27
N VAL A 312 5.59 -5.25 -37.51
CA VAL A 312 4.52 -6.14 -38.01
C VAL A 312 4.99 -7.60 -37.98
N ASP A 313 6.27 -7.84 -38.26
CA ASP A 313 6.89 -9.17 -38.21
C ASP A 313 6.96 -9.71 -36.78
N ASP A 314 7.45 -8.93 -35.82
CA ASP A 314 7.47 -9.32 -34.40
C ASP A 314 6.06 -9.65 -33.88
N ILE A 315 5.06 -8.86 -34.31
CA ILE A 315 3.66 -9.04 -33.93
C ILE A 315 3.08 -10.30 -34.58
N LEU A 316 3.36 -10.54 -35.87
CA LEU A 316 2.94 -11.74 -36.60
C LEU A 316 3.58 -13.00 -36.03
N ASP A 317 4.88 -12.94 -35.69
CA ASP A 317 5.60 -14.03 -35.04
C ASP A 317 5.03 -14.32 -33.66
N ASN A 318 4.69 -13.30 -32.88
CA ASN A 318 4.01 -13.50 -31.59
C ASN A 318 2.62 -14.11 -31.75
N LEU A 319 1.81 -13.65 -32.72
CA LEU A 319 0.50 -14.23 -33.03
C LEU A 319 0.62 -15.72 -33.38
N VAL A 320 1.61 -16.07 -34.21
CA VAL A 320 1.82 -17.44 -34.67
C VAL A 320 2.45 -18.31 -33.60
N ARG A 321 3.33 -17.78 -32.73
CA ARG A 321 4.08 -18.55 -31.72
C ARG A 321 3.30 -18.82 -30.45
N ASN A 322 2.39 -17.91 -30.07
CA ASN A 322 1.66 -18.01 -28.81
C ASN A 322 0.79 -19.26 -28.74
N SER A 323 0.71 -19.84 -27.54
CA SER A 323 -0.19 -20.96 -27.24
C SER A 323 -1.66 -20.53 -27.34
N ASP A 324 -2.45 -21.38 -27.96
CA ASP A 324 -3.89 -21.20 -28.11
C ASP A 324 -4.64 -21.39 -26.78
N GLU A 325 -5.89 -20.93 -26.70
CA GLU A 325 -6.71 -20.98 -25.48
C GLU A 325 -6.82 -22.40 -24.91
N GLU A 326 -6.87 -23.41 -25.78
CA GLU A 326 -6.94 -24.82 -25.39
C GLU A 326 -5.70 -25.29 -24.60
N GLU A 327 -4.54 -24.67 -24.84
CA GLU A 327 -3.28 -24.99 -24.16
C GLU A 327 -3.15 -24.28 -22.79
N LEU A 328 -3.91 -23.20 -22.56
CA LEU A 328 -3.78 -22.35 -21.36
C LEU A 328 -3.93 -23.11 -20.03
N PRO A 329 -4.89 -24.04 -19.84
CA PRO A 329 -5.02 -24.75 -18.57
C PRO A 329 -3.76 -25.54 -18.19
N LEU A 330 -3.13 -26.19 -19.18
CA LEU A 330 -1.90 -26.94 -18.97
C LEU A 330 -0.72 -25.99 -18.71
N GLN A 331 -0.65 -24.85 -19.40
CA GLN A 331 0.37 -23.83 -19.18
C GLN A 331 0.29 -23.23 -17.77
N ARG A 332 -0.91 -22.97 -17.23
CA ARG A 332 -1.10 -22.49 -15.86
C ARG A 332 -0.67 -23.52 -14.84
N ALA A 333 -1.09 -24.77 -15.04
CA ALA A 333 -0.66 -25.87 -14.19
C ALA A 333 0.86 -26.01 -14.20
N LEU A 334 1.50 -25.87 -15.37
CA LEU A 334 2.96 -25.91 -15.51
C LEU A 334 3.62 -24.77 -14.72
N LEU A 335 3.15 -23.53 -14.90
CA LEU A 335 3.67 -22.35 -14.17
C LEU A 335 3.55 -22.50 -12.66
N LEU A 336 2.40 -22.95 -12.16
CA LEU A 336 2.18 -23.17 -10.73
C LEU A 336 3.17 -24.20 -10.18
N ASN A 337 3.31 -25.35 -10.84
CA ASN A 337 4.23 -26.39 -10.35
C ASN A 337 5.70 -25.92 -10.44
N GLN A 338 6.07 -25.16 -11.48
CA GLN A 338 7.40 -24.54 -11.55
C GLN A 338 7.64 -23.50 -10.44
N ALA A 339 6.61 -22.74 -10.04
CA ALA A 339 6.69 -21.83 -8.90
C ALA A 339 6.86 -22.61 -7.58
N ILE A 340 6.15 -23.72 -7.38
CA ILE A 340 6.30 -24.58 -6.19
C ILE A 340 7.74 -25.09 -6.07
N VAL A 341 8.36 -25.52 -7.17
CA VAL A 341 9.76 -25.95 -7.17
C VAL A 341 10.71 -24.79 -6.85
N ARG A 342 10.48 -23.59 -7.42
CA ARG A 342 11.31 -22.41 -7.17
C ARG A 342 11.22 -21.89 -5.74
N HIS A 343 10.06 -21.97 -5.10
CA HIS A 343 9.85 -21.63 -3.68
C HIS A 343 10.12 -22.80 -2.74
N GLU A 344 10.89 -23.80 -3.17
CA GLU A 344 11.31 -24.96 -2.36
C GLU A 344 10.15 -25.70 -1.68
N GLY A 345 8.97 -25.73 -2.31
CA GLY A 345 7.77 -26.38 -1.79
C GLY A 345 6.83 -25.49 -0.97
N ASP A 346 7.11 -24.19 -0.85
CA ASP A 346 6.15 -23.23 -0.27
C ASP A 346 5.01 -22.95 -1.25
N GLU A 347 3.89 -23.65 -1.06
CA GLU A 347 2.74 -23.57 -1.96
C GLU A 347 2.01 -22.22 -1.92
N GLU A 348 2.05 -21.49 -0.79
CA GLU A 348 1.37 -20.19 -0.68
C GLU A 348 2.12 -19.11 -1.45
N ALA A 349 3.44 -19.01 -1.24
CA ALA A 349 4.29 -18.11 -2.01
C ALA A 349 4.26 -18.44 -3.51
N ALA A 350 4.27 -19.74 -3.84
CA ALA A 350 4.18 -20.20 -5.22
C ALA A 350 2.83 -19.87 -5.88
N ARG A 351 1.70 -20.00 -5.17
CA ARG A 351 0.39 -19.61 -5.70
C ARG A 351 0.32 -18.12 -5.93
N GLN A 352 0.80 -17.29 -5.00
CA GLN A 352 0.83 -15.84 -5.21
C GLN A 352 1.63 -15.46 -6.47
N GLU A 353 2.81 -16.05 -6.66
CA GLU A 353 3.59 -15.80 -7.88
C GLU A 353 2.90 -16.34 -9.14
N ALA A 354 2.35 -17.56 -9.07
CA ALA A 354 1.69 -18.20 -10.19
C ALA A 354 0.41 -17.48 -10.60
N ASP A 355 -0.38 -16.98 -9.65
CA ASP A 355 -1.59 -16.20 -9.88
C ASP A 355 -1.23 -14.88 -10.58
N MET A 356 -0.24 -14.15 -10.06
CA MET A 356 0.29 -12.94 -10.72
C MET A 356 0.73 -13.19 -12.17
N ARG A 357 1.36 -14.34 -12.45
CA ARG A 357 1.81 -14.70 -13.81
C ARG A 357 0.72 -15.31 -14.69
N SER A 358 -0.24 -16.00 -14.10
CA SER A 358 -1.38 -16.62 -14.78
C SER A 358 -2.35 -15.56 -15.26
N GLU A 359 -2.54 -14.49 -14.48
CA GLU A 359 -3.30 -13.32 -14.90
C GLU A 359 -2.79 -12.76 -16.24
N ALA A 360 -1.47 -12.72 -16.46
CA ALA A 360 -0.87 -12.33 -17.74
C ALA A 360 -1.14 -13.30 -18.91
N LEU A 361 -1.46 -14.58 -18.62
CA LEU A 361 -1.80 -15.58 -19.63
C LEU A 361 -3.29 -15.60 -19.99
N GLU A 362 -4.16 -15.32 -19.03
CA GLU A 362 -5.62 -15.44 -19.16
C GLU A 362 -6.28 -14.28 -19.90
N GLU A 363 -5.55 -13.19 -20.09
CA GLU A 363 -6.15 -11.87 -20.12
C GLU A 363 -7.16 -11.62 -21.25
N THR A 364 -8.38 -12.09 -21.05
CA THR A 364 -9.57 -11.56 -21.67
C THR A 364 -10.03 -10.40 -20.82
N ARG A 365 -9.89 -9.18 -21.33
CA ARG A 365 -10.29 -7.98 -20.61
C ARG A 365 -11.46 -7.34 -21.31
N ASN A 366 -12.36 -6.76 -20.52
CA ASN A 366 -13.28 -5.78 -21.04
C ASN A 366 -12.47 -4.63 -21.66
N TYR A 367 -12.85 -4.18 -22.84
CA TYR A 367 -12.22 -3.10 -23.58
C TYR A 367 -11.87 -1.87 -22.71
N LEU A 368 -12.79 -1.39 -21.89
CA LEU A 368 -12.57 -0.22 -21.02
C LEU A 368 -11.46 -0.48 -19.98
N SER A 369 -11.32 -1.74 -19.56
CA SER A 369 -10.21 -2.15 -18.69
C SER A 369 -8.88 -2.20 -19.44
N VAL A 370 -8.86 -2.70 -20.69
CA VAL A 370 -7.65 -2.65 -21.53
C VAL A 370 -7.18 -1.21 -21.71
N GLN A 371 -8.09 -0.28 -21.96
CA GLN A 371 -7.75 1.14 -22.10
C GLN A 371 -7.17 1.74 -20.82
N SER A 372 -7.84 1.53 -19.67
CA SER A 372 -7.36 2.04 -18.39
C SER A 372 -6.00 1.43 -18.01
N VAL A 373 -5.78 0.13 -18.23
CA VAL A 373 -4.48 -0.49 -17.94
C VAL A 373 -3.42 0.00 -18.91
N ALA A 374 -3.69 0.04 -20.22
CA ALA A 374 -2.74 0.57 -21.19
C ALA A 374 -2.36 2.03 -20.93
N ALA A 375 -3.27 2.83 -20.36
CA ALA A 375 -3.03 4.22 -19.98
C ALA A 375 -2.19 4.35 -18.70
N LEU A 376 -2.54 3.59 -17.65
CA LEU A 376 -1.97 3.76 -16.32
C LEU A 376 -0.74 2.88 -16.06
N ASP A 377 -0.76 1.65 -16.55
CA ASP A 377 0.29 0.64 -16.40
C ASP A 377 0.58 -0.05 -17.76
N PRO A 378 1.32 0.63 -18.65
CA PRO A 378 1.56 0.15 -20.01
C PRO A 378 2.38 -1.14 -20.04
N THR A 379 3.25 -1.39 -19.06
CA THR A 379 4.11 -2.58 -19.03
C THR A 379 3.30 -3.84 -18.73
N ALA A 380 2.21 -3.74 -17.95
CA ALA A 380 1.31 -4.85 -17.67
C ALA A 380 0.62 -5.41 -18.93
N VAL A 381 0.47 -4.59 -19.98
CA VAL A 381 -0.13 -5.00 -21.28
C VAL A 381 0.87 -4.98 -22.43
N GLY A 382 2.14 -4.71 -22.16
CA GLY A 382 3.15 -4.51 -23.21
C GLY A 382 2.81 -3.38 -24.19
N ALA A 383 2.05 -2.37 -23.76
CA ALA A 383 1.67 -1.24 -24.61
C ALA A 383 2.89 -0.36 -24.88
N SER A 384 3.13 -0.01 -26.14
CA SER A 384 4.14 0.98 -26.49
C SER A 384 3.80 2.38 -25.96
N PRO A 385 4.77 3.30 -25.89
CA PRO A 385 4.51 4.70 -25.56
C PRO A 385 3.45 5.35 -26.47
N ALA A 386 3.39 4.95 -27.74
CA ALA A 386 2.36 5.40 -28.68
C ALA A 386 0.96 4.87 -28.30
N ALA A 387 0.87 3.58 -27.96
CA ALA A 387 -0.37 2.96 -27.51
C ALA A 387 -0.85 3.56 -26.17
N GLN A 388 0.06 3.80 -25.22
CA GLN A 388 -0.25 4.43 -23.95
C GLN A 388 -0.84 5.83 -24.13
N ARG A 389 -0.26 6.67 -24.99
CA ARG A 389 -0.79 8.02 -25.28
C ARG A 389 -2.21 7.97 -25.86
N LEU A 390 -2.44 7.07 -26.81
CA LEU A 390 -3.77 6.87 -27.40
C LEU A 390 -4.77 6.41 -26.33
N ALA A 391 -4.35 5.51 -25.45
CA ALA A 391 -5.18 5.02 -24.36
C ALA A 391 -5.55 6.15 -23.38
N VAL A 392 -4.58 6.95 -22.92
CA VAL A 392 -4.84 8.11 -22.03
C VAL A 392 -5.81 9.09 -22.68
N ALA A 393 -5.63 9.41 -23.96
CA ALA A 393 -6.53 10.31 -24.66
C ALA A 393 -7.96 9.74 -24.81
N SER A 394 -8.08 8.43 -25.03
CA SER A 394 -9.38 7.75 -25.12
C SER A 394 -10.10 7.66 -23.76
N CYS A 395 -9.34 7.70 -22.66
CA CYS A 395 -9.82 7.66 -21.28
C CYS A 395 -10.29 9.02 -20.72
N GLN A 396 -10.32 10.06 -21.55
CA GLN A 396 -10.52 11.44 -21.11
C GLN A 396 -11.78 11.65 -20.24
N GLU A 397 -12.89 11.01 -20.58
CA GLU A 397 -14.18 11.21 -19.91
C GLU A 397 -14.13 10.80 -18.44
N TRP A 398 -13.71 9.56 -18.15
CA TRP A 398 -13.62 9.08 -16.77
C TRP A 398 -12.39 9.63 -16.05
N PHE A 399 -11.33 10.02 -16.76
CA PHE A 399 -10.23 10.80 -16.17
C PHE A 399 -10.74 12.14 -15.64
N ALA A 400 -11.53 12.87 -16.44
CA ALA A 400 -12.15 14.13 -16.02
C ALA A 400 -13.12 13.91 -14.84
N GLN A 401 -13.92 12.85 -14.87
CA GLN A 401 -14.83 12.51 -13.76
C GLN A 401 -14.06 12.17 -12.47
N ALA A 402 -12.99 11.37 -12.58
CA ALA A 402 -12.15 11.00 -11.45
C ALA A 402 -11.44 12.21 -10.84
N HIS A 403 -10.88 13.08 -11.69
CA HIS A 403 -10.23 14.33 -11.28
C HIS A 403 -11.22 15.29 -10.59
N ALA A 404 -12.40 15.50 -11.17
CA ALA A 404 -13.44 16.32 -10.55
C ALA A 404 -13.91 15.76 -9.19
N GLY A 405 -14.07 14.43 -9.10
CA GLY A 405 -14.43 13.75 -7.86
C GLY A 405 -13.34 13.84 -6.79
N PHE A 406 -12.08 13.66 -7.18
CA PHE A 406 -10.92 13.82 -6.31
C PHE A 406 -10.83 15.25 -5.75
N SER A 407 -10.95 16.24 -6.63
CA SER A 407 -10.89 17.66 -6.27
C SER A 407 -12.03 18.10 -5.35
N ARG A 408 -13.24 17.65 -5.64
CA ARG A 408 -14.40 17.92 -4.78
C ARG A 408 -14.20 17.36 -3.38
N ASP A 409 -13.65 16.16 -3.26
CA ASP A 409 -13.65 15.44 -1.99
C ASP A 409 -12.60 15.98 -1.02
N TYR A 410 -11.40 16.37 -1.47
CA TYR A 410 -10.45 17.04 -0.57
C TYR A 410 -10.90 18.46 -0.22
N ARG A 411 -11.51 19.21 -1.15
CA ARG A 411 -12.06 20.56 -0.87
C ARG A 411 -13.17 20.49 0.18
N ALA A 412 -14.00 19.44 0.13
CA ALA A 412 -15.05 19.20 1.12
C ALA A 412 -14.52 18.75 2.49
N ALA A 413 -13.31 18.18 2.55
CA ALA A 413 -12.67 17.76 3.78
C ALA A 413 -12.02 18.92 4.56
N VAL A 414 -11.81 20.09 3.94
CA VAL A 414 -11.24 21.27 4.60
C VAL A 414 -12.11 21.68 5.79
N PRO A 415 -11.57 21.65 7.03
CA PRO A 415 -12.34 22.06 8.20
C PRO A 415 -12.70 23.55 8.13
N PRO A 416 -13.96 23.95 8.41
CA PRO A 416 -14.37 25.36 8.38
C PRO A 416 -13.71 26.19 9.49
N LYS A 417 -13.27 25.54 10.57
CA LYS A 417 -12.50 26.13 11.66
C LYS A 417 -11.38 25.19 12.03
N ILE A 418 -10.17 25.70 12.03
CA ILE A 418 -8.96 24.97 12.42
C ILE A 418 -8.69 25.35 13.88
N GLU A 419 -8.60 24.36 14.77
CA GLU A 419 -8.44 24.61 16.20
C GLU A 419 -6.99 24.43 16.64
N ILE A 420 -6.61 25.16 17.68
CA ILE A 420 -5.37 24.93 18.43
C ILE A 420 -5.72 24.36 19.80
N SER A 421 -5.00 23.31 20.22
CA SER A 421 -5.14 22.69 21.53
C SER A 421 -3.80 22.70 22.26
N LEU A 422 -3.63 23.62 23.20
CA LEU A 422 -2.45 23.69 24.06
C LEU A 422 -2.73 22.89 25.35
N ARG A 423 -2.14 21.69 25.43
CA ARG A 423 -2.15 20.87 26.65
C ARG A 423 -1.09 21.35 27.63
N ASN A 424 -1.40 21.26 28.92
CA ASN A 424 -0.38 21.49 29.94
C ASN A 424 0.57 20.29 30.00
N THR A 425 1.75 20.44 29.41
CA THR A 425 2.85 19.48 29.50
C THR A 425 3.74 19.71 30.72
N TYR A 426 3.50 20.77 31.50
CA TYR A 426 4.35 21.21 32.58
C TYR A 426 3.80 20.74 33.93
N GLY A 427 4.32 19.60 34.41
CA GLY A 427 4.04 19.10 35.75
C GLY A 427 4.84 19.86 36.80
N VAL A 428 4.37 21.04 37.22
CA VAL A 428 4.97 21.75 38.35
C VAL A 428 4.36 21.23 39.64
N SER A 429 5.19 20.73 40.56
CA SER A 429 4.76 20.24 41.86
C SER A 429 5.60 20.83 42.99
N HIS A 430 4.96 21.21 44.08
CA HIS A 430 5.61 21.66 45.30
C HIS A 430 4.92 21.02 46.51
N GLY A 431 5.65 20.17 47.24
CA GLY A 431 5.06 19.36 48.30
C GLY A 431 4.00 18.38 47.78
N THR A 432 2.77 18.44 48.31
CA THR A 432 1.62 17.63 47.87
C THR A 432 0.78 18.30 46.78
N GLU A 433 1.04 19.57 46.44
CA GLU A 433 0.26 20.34 45.48
C GLU A 433 0.85 20.24 44.07
N ARG A 434 -0.01 20.03 43.08
CA ARG A 434 0.36 19.93 41.66
C ARG A 434 -0.38 21.00 40.86
N PHE A 435 0.35 21.78 40.09
CA PHE A 435 -0.24 22.67 39.10
C PHE A 435 -0.77 21.84 37.93
N LYS A 436 -2.08 21.86 37.72
CA LYS A 436 -2.73 21.25 36.56
C LYS A 436 -3.55 22.33 35.87
N LEU A 437 -3.10 22.73 34.69
CA LEU A 437 -3.85 23.65 33.83
C LEU A 437 -4.74 22.79 32.92
N THR A 438 -5.99 23.18 32.78
CA THR A 438 -6.89 22.55 31.81
C THR A 438 -6.44 22.87 30.39
N THR A 439 -6.62 21.93 29.47
CA THR A 439 -6.37 22.15 28.04
C THR A 439 -7.09 23.41 27.57
N TRP A 440 -6.36 24.28 26.87
CA TRP A 440 -6.93 25.46 26.24
C TRP A 440 -7.14 25.15 24.76
N THR A 441 -8.38 25.31 24.29
CA THR A 441 -8.77 25.06 22.90
C THR A 441 -9.52 26.26 22.35
N LYS A 442 -9.08 26.77 21.20
CA LYS A 442 -9.71 27.87 20.46
C LYS A 442 -9.50 27.70 18.95
N PRO A 443 -10.36 28.30 18.10
CA PRO A 443 -10.09 28.38 16.68
C PRO A 443 -8.81 29.19 16.42
N LEU A 444 -7.81 28.58 15.78
CA LEU A 444 -6.56 29.23 15.37
C LEU A 444 -6.79 30.22 14.22
N THR A 445 -7.94 30.15 13.57
CA THR A 445 -8.42 31.08 12.54
C THR A 445 -8.85 32.45 13.09
N ASP A 446 -9.01 32.58 14.41
CA ASP A 446 -9.33 33.85 15.06
C ASP A 446 -8.09 34.78 15.09
N ASP A 447 -8.31 36.08 15.35
CA ASP A 447 -7.23 37.08 15.35
C ASP A 447 -6.17 36.79 16.45
N LEU A 448 -4.88 36.85 16.07
CA LEU A 448 -3.77 36.45 16.95
C LEU A 448 -3.73 37.26 18.26
N PRO A 449 -3.89 38.60 18.29
CA PRO A 449 -3.95 39.36 19.54
C PRO A 449 -5.05 38.90 20.49
N ASP A 450 -6.23 38.54 19.96
CA ASP A 450 -7.35 38.04 20.76
C ASP A 450 -7.05 36.64 21.33
N LEU A 451 -6.40 35.78 20.55
CA LEU A 451 -5.94 34.47 20.99
C LEU A 451 -4.87 34.59 22.09
N GLU A 452 -3.90 35.49 21.94
CA GLU A 452 -2.88 35.77 22.96
C GLU A 452 -3.51 36.29 24.26
N ALA A 453 -4.46 37.23 24.16
CA ALA A 453 -5.17 37.77 25.32
C ALA A 453 -6.05 36.71 26.00
N SER A 454 -6.69 35.82 25.22
CA SER A 454 -7.49 34.70 25.72
C SER A 454 -6.62 33.67 26.46
N LEU A 455 -5.49 33.27 25.86
CA LEU A 455 -4.54 32.35 26.48
C LEU A 455 -3.95 32.95 27.76
N THR A 456 -3.57 34.23 27.73
CA THR A 456 -3.02 34.94 28.88
C THR A 456 -4.04 34.98 30.03
N ARG A 457 -5.29 35.34 29.75
CA ARG A 457 -6.37 35.36 30.77
C ARG A 457 -6.62 33.99 31.37
N HIS A 458 -6.68 32.95 30.51
CA HIS A 458 -6.85 31.57 30.96
C HIS A 458 -5.72 31.20 31.91
N TRP A 459 -4.47 31.40 31.52
CA TRP A 459 -3.31 31.00 32.30
C TRP A 459 -3.14 31.80 33.60
N THR A 460 -3.28 33.12 33.58
CA THR A 460 -3.13 33.97 34.78
C THR A 460 -4.13 33.58 35.87
N ALA A 461 -5.38 33.25 35.53
CA ALA A 461 -6.38 32.82 36.51
C ALA A 461 -5.95 31.57 37.30
N TYR A 462 -5.34 30.58 36.62
CA TYR A 462 -4.85 29.37 37.28
C TYR A 462 -3.52 29.60 38.02
N VAL A 463 -2.63 30.44 37.47
CA VAL A 463 -1.38 30.80 38.15
C VAL A 463 -1.66 31.50 39.47
N GLU A 464 -2.57 32.46 39.51
CA GLU A 464 -2.93 33.16 40.75
C GLU A 464 -3.51 32.20 41.80
N MET A 465 -4.36 31.25 41.38
CA MET A 465 -4.90 30.22 42.27
C MET A 465 -3.80 29.34 42.87
N TYR A 466 -2.83 28.90 42.06
CA TYR A 466 -1.71 28.06 42.51
C TYR A 466 -0.69 28.83 43.36
N VAL A 467 -0.35 30.06 42.98
CA VAL A 467 0.58 30.88 43.78
C VAL A 467 -0.04 31.21 45.15
N LYS A 468 -1.36 31.38 45.23
CA LYS A 468 -2.06 31.58 46.50
C LYS A 468 -2.06 30.33 47.38
N SER A 469 -2.11 29.13 46.82
CA SER A 469 -2.03 27.88 47.61
C SER A 469 -0.66 27.69 48.25
N LEU A 470 0.41 28.19 47.62
CA LEU A 470 1.77 28.23 48.17
C LEU A 470 1.97 29.30 49.28
N ALA A 471 0.97 30.14 49.57
CA ALA A 471 1.10 31.21 50.56
C ALA A 471 1.20 30.67 52.00
N TYR A 472 2.05 31.29 52.81
CA TYR A 472 2.17 30.94 54.22
C TYR A 472 0.92 31.33 55.02
N ASN A 473 0.29 30.37 55.71
CA ASN A 473 -0.88 30.64 56.55
C ASN A 473 -0.47 31.25 57.90
N HIS A 474 -0.39 32.57 57.96
CA HIS A 474 -0.04 33.33 59.17
C HIS A 474 -1.04 33.15 60.33
N THR A 475 -2.33 32.93 60.06
CA THR A 475 -3.38 33.00 61.09
C THR A 475 -3.37 31.83 62.07
N SER A 476 -3.21 30.60 61.56
CA SER A 476 -3.19 29.39 62.41
C SER A 476 -1.92 29.30 63.26
N GLN A 477 -0.79 29.78 62.73
CA GLN A 477 0.53 29.67 63.37
C GLN A 477 0.75 30.76 64.43
N LEU A 478 0.23 31.97 64.21
CA LEU A 478 0.20 33.03 65.22
C LEU A 478 -0.75 32.69 66.38
N ALA A 479 -1.89 32.06 66.09
CA ALA A 479 -2.80 31.57 67.12
C ALA A 479 -2.14 30.45 67.96
N LEU A 480 -1.42 29.54 67.32
CA LEU A 480 -0.66 28.49 68.02
C LEU A 480 0.43 29.12 68.90
N LEU A 481 1.22 30.06 68.38
CA LEU A 481 2.23 30.81 69.14
C LEU A 481 1.62 31.51 70.36
N GLY A 482 0.49 32.20 70.19
CA GLY A 482 -0.24 32.84 71.28
C GLY A 482 -0.66 31.84 72.35
N ALA A 483 -1.14 30.66 71.95
CA ALA A 483 -1.50 29.58 72.87
C ALA A 483 -0.28 28.99 73.60
N THR A 484 0.86 28.77 72.91
CA THR A 484 2.09 28.25 73.54
C THR A 484 2.68 29.24 74.54
N VAL A 485 2.71 30.53 74.18
CA VAL A 485 3.20 31.61 75.06
C VAL A 485 2.29 31.75 76.29
N ALA A 486 0.96 31.68 76.12
CA ALA A 486 0.00 31.70 77.23
C ALA A 486 0.16 30.48 78.16
N ALA A 487 0.40 29.29 77.60
CA ALA A 487 0.63 28.07 78.38
C ALA A 487 1.94 28.15 79.21
N ILE A 488 3.03 28.66 78.62
CA ILE A 488 4.31 28.87 79.32
C ILE A 488 4.14 29.88 80.46
N LEU A 489 3.45 30.99 80.22
CA LEU A 489 3.15 31.98 81.25
C LEU A 489 2.32 31.37 82.39
N MET A 490 1.31 30.56 82.09
CA MET A 490 0.45 29.92 83.09
C MET A 490 1.20 28.91 83.98
N VAL A 491 2.13 28.13 83.41
CA VAL A 491 2.89 27.12 84.16
C VAL A 491 3.99 27.73 85.03
N PHE A 492 4.71 28.75 84.54
CA PHE A 492 5.89 29.28 85.24
C PHE A 492 5.61 30.49 86.14
N LEU A 493 4.42 31.12 86.06
CA LEU A 493 4.03 32.22 86.96
C LEU A 493 4.03 31.81 88.45
N GLY A 494 3.71 30.54 88.73
CA GLY A 494 3.67 30.00 90.09
C GLY A 494 5.04 29.68 90.70
N VAL A 495 6.12 29.73 89.91
CA VAL A 495 7.48 29.36 90.35
C VAL A 495 8.36 30.60 90.53
N HIS A 496 8.51 31.43 89.48
CA HIS A 496 9.27 32.68 89.56
C HIS A 496 8.90 33.61 88.39
N VAL A 497 8.37 34.79 88.69
CA VAL A 497 7.86 35.74 87.69
C VAL A 497 8.93 36.11 86.66
N GLY A 498 10.16 36.41 87.10
CA GLY A 498 11.26 36.75 86.21
C GLY A 498 11.67 35.62 85.25
N PHE A 499 11.52 34.35 85.66
CA PHE A 499 11.86 33.21 84.82
C PHE A 499 10.78 32.94 83.77
N ALA A 500 9.50 33.08 84.14
CA ALA A 500 8.37 32.93 83.23
C ALA A 500 8.44 33.92 82.04
N PHE A 501 8.77 35.18 82.32
CA PHE A 501 8.93 36.19 81.26
C PHE A 501 10.15 35.91 80.37
N LEU A 502 11.29 35.52 80.94
CA LEU A 502 12.48 35.18 80.15
C LEU A 502 12.25 33.94 79.26
N ALA A 503 11.58 32.90 79.77
CA ALA A 503 11.24 31.71 79.00
C ALA A 503 10.25 32.02 77.86
N ALA A 504 9.23 32.85 78.12
CA ALA A 504 8.26 33.27 77.11
C ALA A 504 8.92 34.11 75.99
N ILE A 505 9.84 35.01 76.33
CA ILE A 505 10.60 35.80 75.36
C ILE A 505 11.54 34.90 74.53
N ALA A 506 12.24 33.95 75.17
CA ALA A 506 13.13 33.03 74.47
C ALA A 506 12.37 32.14 73.47
N VAL A 507 11.25 31.55 73.88
CA VAL A 507 10.41 30.72 73.00
C VAL A 507 9.75 31.56 71.92
N GLY A 508 9.24 32.75 72.25
CA GLY A 508 8.68 33.69 71.27
C GLY A 508 9.71 34.16 70.24
N GLY A 509 10.96 34.39 70.66
CA GLY A 509 12.06 34.75 69.78
C GLY A 509 12.47 33.62 68.84
N ILE A 510 12.67 32.41 69.35
CA ILE A 510 13.00 31.21 68.55
C ILE A 510 11.87 30.91 67.56
N TRP A 511 10.62 30.96 68.02
CA TRP A 511 9.46 30.69 67.17
C TRP A 511 9.23 31.80 66.14
N GLY A 512 9.51 33.06 66.50
CA GLY A 512 9.52 34.19 65.57
C GLY A 512 10.52 34.01 64.43
N ILE A 513 11.73 33.51 64.73
CA ILE A 513 12.74 33.18 63.70
C ILE A 513 12.26 32.02 62.82
N VAL A 514 11.66 30.98 63.39
CA VAL A 514 11.12 29.84 62.61
C VAL A 514 9.96 30.28 61.71
N LEU A 515 9.06 31.14 62.20
CA LEU A 515 7.97 31.71 61.41
C LEU A 515 8.50 32.61 60.29
N TYR A 516 9.50 33.44 60.59
CA TYR A 516 10.15 34.30 59.61
C TYR A 516 10.80 33.47 58.49
N ASN A 517 11.62 32.48 58.83
CA ASN A 517 12.28 31.60 57.85
C ASN A 517 11.27 30.79 57.01
N ARG A 518 10.16 30.34 57.60
CA ARG A 518 9.10 29.64 56.84
C ARG A 518 8.28 30.57 55.95
N ALA A 519 8.00 31.79 56.41
CA ALA A 519 7.32 32.79 55.60
C ALA A 519 8.21 33.27 54.44
N GLU A 520 9.52 33.41 54.67
CA GLU A 520 10.51 33.74 53.65
C GLU A 520 10.63 32.59 52.64
N ALA A 521 10.74 31.34 53.09
CA ALA A 521 10.74 30.16 52.20
C ALA A 521 9.47 30.07 51.33
N ALA A 522 8.30 30.38 51.90
CA ALA A 522 7.04 30.42 51.13
C ALA A 522 7.02 31.55 50.09
N ARG A 523 7.56 32.73 50.42
CA ARG A 523 7.69 33.84 49.45
C ARG A 523 8.64 33.48 48.32
N THR A 524 9.80 32.91 48.63
CA THR A 524 10.75 32.44 47.62
C THR A 524 10.13 31.36 46.73
N ALA A 525 9.36 30.42 47.29
CA ALA A 525 8.63 29.42 46.52
C ALA A 525 7.56 30.04 45.60
N GLN A 526 6.85 31.06 46.06
CA GLN A 526 5.88 31.81 45.25
C GLN A 526 6.56 32.57 44.09
N GLU A 527 7.71 33.20 44.34
CA GLU A 527 8.49 33.91 43.31
C GLU A 527 9.04 32.94 42.27
N GLN A 528 9.65 31.83 42.69
CA GLN A 528 10.14 30.78 41.80
C GLN A 528 9.00 30.16 40.97
N ALA A 529 7.84 29.92 41.58
CA ALA A 529 6.67 29.42 40.86
C ALA A 529 6.16 30.42 39.82
N ARG A 530 6.09 31.72 40.15
CA ARG A 530 5.72 32.77 39.18
C ARG A 530 6.71 32.86 38.02
N GLU A 531 8.00 32.80 38.31
CA GLU A 531 9.04 32.87 37.28
C GLU A 531 9.00 31.66 36.35
N LEU A 532 8.92 30.44 36.90
CA LEU A 532 8.84 29.21 36.12
C LEU A 532 7.56 29.16 35.26
N LEU A 533 6.40 29.46 35.86
CA LEU A 533 5.12 29.51 35.14
C LEU A 533 5.07 30.65 34.12
N GLY A 534 5.80 31.75 34.36
CA GLY A 534 5.99 32.83 33.41
C GLY A 534 6.79 32.38 32.18
N ARG A 535 7.86 31.62 32.36
CA ARG A 535 8.62 31.02 31.24
C ARG A 535 7.74 30.05 30.43
N HIS A 536 6.97 29.20 31.09
CA HIS A 536 6.04 28.29 30.41
C HIS A 536 4.92 29.00 29.64
N MET A 537 4.43 30.13 30.15
CA MET A 537 3.52 30.99 29.38
C MET A 537 4.20 31.54 28.13
N GLN A 538 5.43 32.05 28.25
CA GLN A 538 6.17 32.58 27.11
C GLN A 538 6.40 31.50 26.04
N ASP A 539 6.73 30.27 26.45
CA ASP A 539 6.82 29.12 25.55
C ASP A 539 5.47 28.82 24.87
N ALA A 540 4.37 28.82 25.63
CA ALA A 540 3.03 28.58 25.10
C ALA A 540 2.59 29.65 24.08
N LEU A 541 2.90 30.93 24.36
CA LEU A 541 2.69 32.03 23.40
C LEU A 541 3.59 31.87 22.18
N GLY A 542 4.84 31.42 22.34
CA GLY A 542 5.74 31.10 21.23
C GLY A 542 5.20 29.99 20.33
N ARG A 543 4.64 28.93 20.92
CA ARG A 543 3.96 27.85 20.20
C ARG A 543 2.72 28.34 19.47
N LEU A 544 1.89 29.17 20.10
CA LEU A 544 0.70 29.77 19.47
C LEU A 544 1.09 30.63 18.26
N ARG A 545 2.05 31.54 18.42
CA ARG A 545 2.56 32.40 17.33
C ARG A 545 3.14 31.58 16.19
N GLY A 546 3.95 30.58 16.53
CA GLY A 546 4.54 29.66 15.56
C GLY A 546 3.49 28.90 14.76
N ALA A 547 2.51 28.31 15.44
CA ALA A 547 1.43 27.57 14.79
C ALA A 547 0.52 28.48 13.96
N HIS A 548 0.26 29.72 14.39
CA HIS A 548 -0.54 30.69 13.62
C HIS A 548 0.20 31.15 12.34
N ALA A 549 1.51 31.38 12.42
CA ALA A 549 2.34 31.67 11.26
C ALA A 549 2.34 30.47 10.28
N GLU A 550 2.61 29.27 10.78
CA GLU A 550 2.58 28.03 9.97
C GLU A 550 1.19 27.76 9.39
N LEU A 551 0.10 28.11 10.08
CA LEU A 551 -1.24 28.02 9.52
C LEU A 551 -1.42 28.95 8.31
N THR A 552 -0.87 30.16 8.36
CA THR A 552 -0.94 31.13 7.26
C THR A 552 -0.14 30.61 6.06
N ASP A 553 1.07 30.10 6.31
CA ASP A 553 1.91 29.49 5.29
C ASP A 553 1.25 28.24 4.69
N TRP A 554 0.65 27.38 5.51
CA TRP A 554 -0.12 26.22 5.08
C TRP A 554 -1.30 26.62 4.19
N GLN A 555 -2.07 27.65 4.57
CA GLN A 555 -3.18 28.15 3.77
C GLN A 555 -2.70 28.68 2.41
N GLN A 556 -1.58 29.43 2.40
CA GLN A 556 -0.99 29.93 1.15
C GLN A 556 -0.58 28.77 0.24
N GLN A 557 0.09 27.76 0.77
CA GLN A 557 0.51 26.59 0.00
C GLN A 557 -0.67 25.74 -0.47
N TYR A 558 -1.70 25.57 0.36
CA TYR A 558 -2.93 24.90 -0.03
C TYR A 558 -3.60 25.60 -1.21
N TRP A 559 -3.79 26.92 -1.15
CA TRP A 559 -4.41 27.66 -2.25
C TRP A 559 -3.55 27.68 -3.51
N ALA A 560 -2.22 27.76 -3.39
CA ALA A 560 -1.32 27.66 -4.51
C ALA A 560 -1.44 26.29 -5.22
N ALA A 561 -1.47 25.20 -4.44
CA ALA A 561 -1.64 23.85 -4.96
C ALA A 561 -3.05 23.63 -5.56
N ASP A 562 -4.10 24.11 -4.89
CA ASP A 562 -5.48 24.02 -5.37
C ASP A 562 -5.71 24.79 -6.67
N PHE A 563 -4.98 25.88 -6.90
CA PHE A 563 -5.07 26.66 -8.14
C PHE A 563 -4.60 25.86 -9.37
N VAL A 564 -3.66 24.93 -9.19
CA VAL A 564 -3.17 24.03 -10.25
C VAL A 564 -4.28 23.10 -10.76
N GLU A 565 -5.33 22.84 -9.96
CA GLU A 565 -6.50 22.03 -10.37
C GLU A 565 -7.13 22.54 -11.67
N ALA A 566 -7.22 23.86 -11.85
CA ALA A 566 -7.82 24.45 -13.04
C ALA A 566 -6.98 24.20 -14.31
N GLU A 567 -5.66 24.21 -14.16
CA GLU A 567 -4.71 23.88 -15.23
C GLU A 567 -4.79 22.38 -15.58
N ALA A 568 -4.79 21.52 -14.56
CA ALA A 568 -4.98 20.07 -14.72
C ALA A 568 -6.29 19.75 -15.44
N ARG A 569 -7.40 20.38 -15.04
CA ARG A 569 -8.71 20.21 -15.70
C ARG A 569 -8.69 20.64 -17.16
N THR A 570 -8.02 21.76 -17.47
CA THR A 570 -7.90 22.27 -18.84
C THR A 570 -7.06 21.33 -19.71
N PHE A 571 -5.96 20.81 -19.16
CA PHE A 571 -5.13 19.80 -19.81
C PHE A 571 -5.93 18.51 -20.08
N ILE A 572 -6.66 17.98 -19.09
CA ILE A 572 -7.47 16.78 -19.28
C ILE A 572 -8.52 17.00 -20.38
N ALA A 573 -9.16 18.17 -20.42
CA ALA A 573 -10.11 18.50 -21.48
C ALA A 573 -9.49 18.54 -22.89
N SER A 574 -8.21 18.93 -23.03
CA SER A 574 -7.53 19.00 -24.33
C SER A 574 -7.09 17.63 -24.87
N LEU A 575 -7.09 16.58 -24.04
CA LEU A 575 -6.75 15.22 -24.47
C LEU A 575 -7.68 14.69 -25.57
N ASN A 576 -8.96 15.08 -25.55
CA ASN A 576 -9.95 14.66 -26.56
C ASN A 576 -9.64 15.22 -27.98
N THR A 577 -8.96 16.36 -28.05
CA THR A 577 -8.48 16.93 -29.32
C THR A 577 -7.16 16.29 -29.79
N ALA A 578 -6.35 15.73 -28.89
CA ALA A 578 -5.08 15.08 -29.24
C ALA A 578 -5.27 13.75 -29.99
N THR A 579 -6.40 13.05 -29.79
CA THR A 579 -6.80 11.87 -30.58
C THR A 579 -7.00 12.16 -32.07
N GLN A 580 -7.17 13.42 -32.45
CA GLN A 580 -7.32 13.87 -33.85
C GLN A 580 -6.01 14.44 -34.43
N ALA A 581 -4.95 14.55 -33.62
CA ALA A 581 -3.68 15.07 -34.08
C ALA A 581 -3.03 14.09 -35.09
N PRO A 582 -2.42 14.61 -36.17
CA PRO A 582 -1.70 13.79 -37.11
C PRO A 582 -0.57 13.05 -36.40
N SER A 583 -0.62 11.73 -36.49
CA SER A 583 0.42 10.81 -36.06
C SER A 583 1.78 11.24 -36.64
N PRO A 584 2.90 11.23 -35.89
CA PRO A 584 4.23 11.56 -36.43
C PRO A 584 4.64 10.69 -37.64
N PHE A 585 3.94 9.57 -37.83
CA PHE A 585 4.02 8.64 -38.95
C PHE A 585 3.29 9.09 -40.24
N GLU A 586 2.69 10.29 -40.30
CA GLU A 586 1.92 10.79 -41.47
C GLU A 586 2.78 11.08 -42.72
N GLY A 587 4.10 11.13 -42.58
CA GLY A 587 4.99 11.72 -43.59
C GLY A 587 5.69 10.79 -44.58
N ARG A 588 5.49 9.47 -44.58
CA ARG A 588 6.21 8.58 -45.52
C ARG A 588 5.28 7.60 -46.22
N VAL A 589 4.55 8.12 -47.20
CA VAL A 589 4.27 7.34 -48.40
C VAL A 589 5.64 7.18 -49.08
N VAL A 590 6.18 5.96 -49.12
CA VAL A 590 7.30 5.67 -50.02
C VAL A 590 6.74 5.94 -51.42
N GLY A 591 7.19 7.03 -52.04
CA GLY A 591 6.96 7.25 -53.45
C GLY A 591 7.43 6.00 -54.18
N ALA A 592 6.57 5.42 -55.01
CA ALA A 592 6.98 4.41 -55.97
C ALA A 592 8.22 4.96 -56.69
N GLY A 593 9.37 4.33 -56.47
CA GLY A 593 10.54 4.58 -57.29
C GLY A 593 10.23 4.08 -58.68
N ASP A 594 10.37 4.97 -59.66
CA ASP A 594 10.47 4.63 -61.08
C ASP A 594 11.55 3.59 -61.35
#